data_AF-A0A1E4XHC7-F1
#
_entry.id   AF-A0A1E4XHC7-F1
#
_cell.length_a   1.000
_cell.length_b   1.000
_cell.length_c   1.000
_cell.angle_alpha   90.00
_cell.angle_beta   90.00
_cell.angle_gamma   90.00
#
_symmetry.space_group_name_H-M   'P 1'
#
loop_
_entity.id
_entity.type
_entity.pdbx_description
1 polymer ?
#
loop_
_entity_poly.entity_id
_entity_poly.type
_entity_poly.pdbx_seq_one_letter_code
_entity_poly.pdbx_strand_id
1 'polypeptide(L)' 'MIGSVLRGFEYAKAQVRAKVEHPFRVIKRQFGYTKVRFRGLTKSSAQQTTLFALSNLWMVRKRLLNTGEVRL' A
#
# COMPACT_ATOMS: atom_id res chain seq x y z
N MET A 1 -9.88 24.61 -24.41
CA MET A 1 -8.65 23.79 -24.33
C MET A 1 -8.15 23.54 -22.90
N ILE A 2 -8.25 24.49 -21.96
CA ILE A 2 -7.72 24.32 -20.58
C ILE A 2 -8.50 23.26 -19.77
N GLY A 3 -9.84 23.22 -19.89
CA GLY A 3 -10.68 22.30 -19.10
C GLY A 3 -10.50 20.81 -19.44
N SER A 4 -10.17 20.45 -20.68
CA SER A 4 -9.91 19.05 -21.05
C SER A 4 -8.59 18.53 -20.49
N VAL A 5 -7.57 19.39 -20.44
CA VAL A 5 -6.25 19.06 -19.86
C VAL A 5 -6.38 18.86 -18.34
N LEU A 6 -7.09 19.73 -17.64
CA LEU A 6 -7.36 19.60 -16.20
C LEU A 6 -8.06 18.28 -15.84
N ARG A 7 -9.10 17.91 -16.60
CA ARG A 7 -9.80 16.62 -16.40
C ARG A 7 -8.88 15.42 -16.58
N GLY A 8 -7.95 15.48 -17.55
CA GLY A 8 -6.94 14.43 -17.73
C GLY A 8 -6.03 14.28 -16.50
N PHE A 9 -5.58 15.38 -15.91
CA PHE A 9 -4.77 15.37 -14.69
C PHE A 9 -5.55 14.86 -13.47
N GLU A 10 -6.79 15.28 -13.30
CA GLU A 10 -7.66 14.81 -12.22
C GLU A 10 -7.91 13.30 -12.31
N TYR A 11 -8.16 12.81 -13.52
CA TYR A 11 -8.33 11.39 -13.79
C TYR A 11 -7.05 10.60 -13.46
N ALA A 12 -5.89 11.07 -13.91
CA ALA A 12 -4.61 10.44 -13.60
C ALA A 12 -4.34 10.39 -12.08
N LYS A 13 -4.61 11.48 -11.36
CA LYS A 13 -4.49 11.54 -9.90
C LYS A 13 -5.43 10.55 -9.22
N ALA A 14 -6.68 10.46 -9.67
CA ALA A 14 -7.66 9.52 -9.13
C ALA A 14 -7.25 8.06 -9.38
N GLN A 15 -6.72 7.73 -10.57
CA GLN A 15 -6.22 6.39 -10.88
C GLN A 15 -5.05 5.99 -9.98
N VAL A 16 -4.08 6.88 -9.77
CA VAL A 16 -2.96 6.63 -8.84
C VAL A 16 -3.49 6.42 -7.42
N ARG A 17 -4.43 7.25 -6.98
CA ARG A 17 -5.04 7.17 -5.65
C ARG A 17 -5.73 5.82 -5.42
N ALA A 18 -6.53 5.37 -6.39
CA ALA A 18 -7.22 4.08 -6.32
C ALA A 18 -6.24 2.90 -6.16
N LYS A 19 -5.07 2.95 -6.81
CA LYS A 19 -4.03 1.91 -6.67
C LYS A 19 -3.40 1.91 -5.28
N VAL A 20 -3.07 3.08 -4.73
CA VAL A 20 -2.38 3.18 -3.44
C VAL A 20 -3.32 2.98 -2.25
N GLU A 21 -4.61 3.26 -2.39
CA GLU A 21 -5.61 3.05 -1.33
C GLU A 21 -5.63 1.62 -0.81
N HIS A 22 -5.36 0.62 -1.67
CA HIS A 22 -5.34 -0.77 -1.25
C HIS A 22 -4.19 -1.09 -0.27
N PRO A 23 -2.90 -0.84 -0.59
CA PRO A 23 -1.81 -0.94 0.39
C PRO A 23 -2.06 -0.15 1.68
N PHE A 24 -2.56 1.09 1.58
CA PHE A 24 -2.87 1.90 2.76
C PHE A 24 -3.95 1.27 3.64
N ARG A 25 -4.98 0.66 3.05
CA ARG A 25 -6.01 -0.07 3.80
C ARG A 25 -5.39 -1.25 4.54
N VAL A 26 -4.54 -2.03 3.89
CA VAL A 26 -3.87 -3.19 4.50
C VAL A 26 -3.00 -2.75 5.68
N ILE A 27 -2.18 -1.71 5.50
CA ILE A 27 -1.30 -1.16 6.55
C ILE A 27 -2.12 -0.64 7.75
N LYS A 28 -3.20 0.10 7.50
CA LYS A 28 -4.02 0.69 8.58
C LYS A 28 -4.89 -0.33 9.30
N ARG A 29 -5.48 -1.29 8.57
CA ARG A 29 -6.46 -2.25 9.13
C ARG A 29 -5.81 -3.55 9.60
N GLN A 30 -4.94 -4.16 8.80
CA GLN A 30 -4.33 -5.45 9.15
C GLN A 30 -3.12 -5.32 10.05
N PHE A 31 -2.28 -4.31 9.80
CA PHE A 31 -1.08 -4.06 10.61
C PHE A 31 -1.31 -3.03 11.73
N GLY A 32 -2.51 -2.46 11.84
CA GLY A 32 -2.89 -1.56 12.93
C GLY A 32 -2.13 -0.22 12.95
N TYR A 33 -1.52 0.19 11.85
CA TYR A 33 -0.76 1.45 11.77
C TYR A 33 -1.72 2.65 11.62
N THR A 34 -2.35 3.04 12.73
CA THR A 34 -3.33 4.13 12.79
C THR A 34 -2.73 5.47 13.21
N LYS A 35 -1.64 5.45 13.99
CA LYS A 35 -0.91 6.64 14.46
C LYS A 35 0.59 6.46 14.25
N VAL A 36 1.25 7.52 13.79
CA VAL A 36 2.72 7.57 13.72
C VAL A 36 3.28 7.60 15.14
N ARG A 37 4.27 6.75 15.43
CA ARG A 37 4.98 6.78 16.71
C ARG A 37 6.09 7.83 16.60
N PHE A 38 5.98 8.92 17.34
CA PHE A 38 7.00 9.98 17.33
C PHE A 38 8.23 9.57 18.17
N ARG A 39 9.00 8.60 17.64
CA ARG A 39 10.23 8.06 18.27
C ARG A 39 11.51 8.46 17.51
N GLY A 40 11.40 9.44 16.62
CA GLY A 40 12.44 9.87 15.68
C GLY A 40 12.10 9.57 14.22
N LEU A 41 12.54 10.45 13.31
CA LEU A 41 12.24 10.37 11.87
C LEU A 41 12.78 9.08 11.23
N THR A 42 14.01 8.70 11.57
CA THR A 42 14.67 7.50 11.05
C THR A 42 13.90 6.23 11.41
N LYS A 43 13.52 6.08 12.68
CA LYS A 43 12.75 4.92 13.18
C LYS A 43 11.34 4.87 12.58
N SER A 44 10.71 6.02 12.41
CA SER A 44 9.36 6.11 11.82
C SER A 44 9.38 5.73 10.33
N SER A 45 10.38 6.22 9.59
CA SER A 45 10.56 5.91 8.16
C SER A 45 10.89 4.42 7.95
N ALA A 46 11.82 3.86 8.74
CA ALA A 46 12.12 2.43 8.70
C ALA A 46 10.87 1.57 8.96
N GLN A 47 10.05 1.93 9.95
CA GLN A 47 8.79 1.23 10.22
C GLN A 47 7.83 1.30 9.03
N GLN A 48 7.65 2.48 8.42
CA GLN A 48 6.78 2.64 7.25
C GLN A 48 7.26 1.79 6.08
N THR A 49 8.56 1.84 5.74
CA THR A 49 9.16 1.04 4.67
C THR A 49 8.90 -0.46 4.88
N THR A 50 9.12 -0.96 6.10
CA THR A 50 8.86 -2.37 6.43
C THR A 50 7.38 -2.72 6.28
N LEU A 51 6.47 -1.87 6.76
CA LEU A 51 5.02 -2.10 6.61
C LEU A 51 4.58 -2.14 5.14
N PHE A 52 5.17 -1.31 4.28
CA PHE A 52 4.92 -1.37 2.83
C PHE A 52 5.41 -2.68 2.22
N ALA A 53 6.62 -3.15 2.57
CA ALA A 53 7.11 -4.45 2.11
C ALA A 53 6.19 -5.61 2.57
N LEU A 54 5.78 -5.62 3.84
CA LEU A 54 4.85 -6.62 4.38
C LEU A 54 3.45 -6.53 3.75
N SER A 55 2.99 -5.34 3.39
CA SER A 55 1.72 -5.17 2.69
C SER A 55 1.74 -5.84 1.31
N ASN A 56 2.86 -5.76 0.59
CA ASN A 56 3.04 -6.47 -0.67
C ASN A 56 2.95 -7.98 -0.47
N LEU A 57 3.65 -8.51 0.53
CA LEU A 57 3.60 -9.93 0.88
C LEU A 57 2.18 -10.38 1.23
N TRP A 58 1.46 -9.59 2.04
CA TRP A 58 0.09 -9.88 2.42
C TRP A 58 -0.87 -9.92 1.24
N MET A 59 -0.70 -9.03 0.25
CA MET A 59 -1.52 -9.00 -0.97
C MET A 59 -1.32 -10.26 -1.83
N VAL A 60 -0.10 -10.79 -1.90
CA VAL A 60 0.20 -12.00 -2.68
C VAL A 60 0.03 -13.30 -1.90
N ARG A 61 -0.33 -13.25 -0.60
CA ARG A 61 -0.36 -14.41 0.30
C ARG A 61 -1.11 -15.62 -0.27
N LYS A 62 -2.25 -15.41 -0.94
CA LYS A 62 -3.05 -16.51 -1.50
C LYS A 62 -2.27 -17.24 -2.59
N ARG A 63 -1.53 -16.50 -3.42
CA ARG A 63 -0.67 -17.10 -4.46
C ARG A 63 0.47 -17.87 -3.81
N LEU A 64 1.13 -17.27 -2.81
CA LEU A 64 2.25 -17.90 -2.12
C LEU A 64 1.86 -19.17 -1.34
N LEU A 65 0.72 -19.16 -0.65
CA LEU A 65 0.21 -20.32 0.06
C LEU A 65 -0.19 -21.44 -0.92
N ASN A 66 -0.82 -21.10 -2.04
CA ASN A 66 -1.15 -22.07 -3.08
C ASN A 66 0.11 -22.63 -3.78
N THR A 67 1.20 -21.86 -3.88
CA THR A 67 2.50 -22.38 -4.35
C THR A 67 3.12 -23.35 -3.34
N GLY A 68 2.85 -23.18 -2.05
CA GLY A 68 3.29 -24.11 -1.00
C GLY A 68 2.51 -25.43 -0.95
N GLU A 69 1.29 -25.47 -1.49
CA GLU A 69 0.50 -26.71 -1.68
C GLU A 69 0.89 -27.48 -2.96
N VAL A 70 2.04 -27.19 -3.56
CA VAL A 70 2.58 -28.00 -4.66
C VAL A 70 3.31 -29.20 -4.05
N ARG A 71 2.59 -30.33 -4.00
CA ARG A 71 3.05 -31.72 -3.81
C ARG A 71 3.41 -32.13 -2.36
N LEU A 72 2.39 -32.56 -1.62
CA LEU A 72 2.43 -33.80 -0.84
C LEU A 72 1.26 -34.69 -1.27
#